data_AF-A0A1H9Z188-F1
#
_entry.id   AF-A0A1H9Z188-F1
#
_cell.length_a   1.000
_cell.length_b   1.000
_cell.length_c   1.000
_cell.angle_alpha   90.00
_cell.angle_beta   90.00
_cell.angle_gamma   90.00
#
_symmetry.space_group_name_H-M   'P 1'
#
loop_
_entity.id
_entity.type
_entity.pdbx_description
1 polymer ?
#
loop_
_entity_poly.entity_id
_entity_poly.type
_entity_poly.pdbx_seq_one_letter_code
_entity_poly.pdbx_strand_id
1 'polypeptide(L)'
;MRKRAYTTAGTACGSFRRSNIERNQLHQRFTKHDLRAKCVSGAESLEHTRALLSHSDAHITEAIYRRKSGRVKPLNSKRGGE
;
A
#
# COMPACT_ATOMS: atom_id res chain seq x y z
N MET A 1 -25.78 25.18 -19.57
CA MET A 1 -24.71 24.85 -18.61
C MET A 1 -24.93 23.43 -18.08
N ARG A 2 -24.28 22.40 -18.66
CA ARG A 2 -24.49 20.99 -18.28
C ARG A 2 -23.59 20.64 -17.09
N LYS A 3 -24.17 20.49 -15.89
CA LYS A 3 -23.43 20.00 -14.72
C LYS A 3 -23.08 18.52 -14.96
N ARG A 4 -21.79 18.21 -15.10
CA ARG A 4 -21.29 16.83 -15.07
C ARG A 4 -21.54 16.27 -13.67
N ALA A 5 -22.54 15.41 -13.54
CA ALA A 5 -22.74 14.57 -12.36
C ALA A 5 -21.61 13.53 -12.32
N TYR A 6 -20.53 13.82 -11.59
CA TYR A 6 -19.56 12.80 -11.27
C TYR A 6 -20.20 11.85 -10.25
N THR A 7 -20.24 10.58 -10.64
CA THR A 7 -20.81 9.44 -9.93
C THR A 7 -20.46 9.40 -8.44
N THR A 8 -21.47 9.19 -7.59
CA THR A 8 -21.41 9.02 -6.12
C THR A 8 -20.53 7.86 -5.64
N ALA A 9 -19.97 7.03 -6.52
CA ALA A 9 -19.04 5.95 -6.18
C ALA A 9 -17.61 6.44 -5.79
N GLY A 10 -17.28 7.71 -6.07
CA GLY A 10 -15.93 8.26 -5.81
C GLY A 10 -15.63 8.63 -4.36
N THR A 11 -16.65 8.94 -3.55
CA THR A 11 -16.50 9.69 -2.28
C THR A 11 -16.35 8.84 -1.01
N ALA A 12 -16.58 7.52 -1.05
CA ALA A 12 -16.56 6.67 0.15
C ALA A 12 -15.24 6.77 0.96
N CYS A 13 -14.09 6.80 0.29
CA CYS A 13 -12.79 6.95 0.94
C CYS A 13 -12.57 8.33 1.57
N GLY A 14 -13.20 9.38 1.02
CA GLY A 14 -13.11 10.74 1.55
C GLY A 14 -13.84 10.88 2.88
N SER A 15 -15.04 10.31 2.95
CA SER A 15 -15.91 10.35 4.14
C SER A 15 -15.37 9.49 5.28
N PHE A 16 -14.91 8.27 5.01
CA PHE A 16 -14.35 7.36 6.03
C PHE A 16 -13.12 7.95 6.73
N ARG A 17 -12.21 8.56 5.96
CA ARG A 17 -11.03 9.24 6.50
C ARG A 17 -11.38 10.37 7.47
N ARG A 18 -12.35 11.21 7.10
CA ARG A 18 -12.77 12.36 7.92
C ARG A 18 -13.33 11.87 9.26
N SER A 19 -14.20 10.87 9.20
CA SER A 19 -14.82 10.18 10.34
C SER A 19 -13.81 9.54 11.33
N ASN A 20 -12.67 9.01 10.84
CA ASN A 20 -11.68 8.34 11.70
C ASN A 20 -10.64 9.29 12.32
N ILE A 21 -10.36 10.44 11.69
CA ILE A 21 -9.57 11.51 12.32
C ILE A 21 -10.35 12.12 13.48
N GLU A 22 -11.65 12.34 13.30
CA GLU A 22 -12.53 12.82 14.38
C GLU A 22 -12.61 11.84 15.56
N ARG A 23 -12.50 10.53 15.28
CA ARG A 23 -12.43 9.47 16.31
C ARG A 23 -11.02 9.28 16.89
N ASN A 24 -10.04 10.09 16.48
CA ASN A 24 -8.63 10.06 16.88
C ASN A 24 -7.93 8.69 16.66
N GLN A 25 -8.49 7.85 15.78
CA GLN A 25 -7.92 6.53 15.43
C GLN A 25 -6.81 6.63 14.37
N LEU A 26 -6.64 7.82 13.79
CA LEU A 26 -5.66 8.10 12.75
C LEU A 26 -4.99 9.45 13.01
N HIS A 27 -3.66 9.43 13.10
CA HIS A 27 -2.87 10.65 13.22
C HIS A 27 -2.63 11.36 11.87
N GLN A 28 -2.77 10.64 10.75
CA GLN A 28 -2.51 11.18 9.41
C GLN A 28 -3.59 10.78 8.41
N ARG A 29 -3.81 11.66 7.43
CA ARG A 29 -4.71 11.43 6.29
C ARG A 29 -4.06 10.43 5.35
N PHE A 30 -4.79 9.36 5.01
CA PHE A 30 -4.37 8.41 3.96
C PHE A 30 -5.24 8.54 2.71
N THR A 31 -4.73 8.04 1.59
CA THR A 31 -5.41 7.97 0.30
C THR A 31 -5.71 6.52 -0.10
N LYS A 32 -6.52 6.33 -1.15
CA LYS A 32 -6.75 4.99 -1.74
C LYS A 32 -5.44 4.31 -2.17
N HIS A 33 -4.46 5.10 -2.62
CA HIS A 33 -3.16 4.59 -3.04
C HIS A 33 -2.35 4.03 -1.86
N ASP A 34 -2.46 4.66 -0.68
CA ASP A 34 -1.75 4.21 0.51
C ASP A 34 -2.34 2.91 1.06
N LEU A 35 -3.67 2.77 1.01
CA LEU A 35 -4.34 1.51 1.34
C LEU A 35 -3.91 0.40 0.38
N ARG A 36 -3.92 0.67 -0.94
CA ARG A 36 -3.47 -0.28 -1.96
C ARG A 36 -2.02 -0.71 -1.69
N ALA A 37 -1.11 0.22 -1.41
CA ALA A 37 0.28 -0.10 -1.05
C ALA A 37 0.37 -0.92 0.25
N LYS A 38 -0.44 -0.61 1.26
CA LYS A 38 -0.44 -1.34 2.52
C LYS A 38 -0.89 -2.79 2.34
N CYS A 39 -1.93 -3.04 1.56
CA CYS A 39 -2.42 -4.40 1.27
C CYS A 39 -1.33 -5.28 0.66
N VAL A 40 -0.56 -4.75 -0.30
CA VAL A 40 0.44 -5.57 -1.01
C VAL A 40 1.80 -5.59 -0.32
N SER A 41 2.04 -4.72 0.66
CA SER A 41 3.27 -4.73 1.49
C SER A 41 3.48 -6.02 2.31
N GLY A 42 2.49 -6.91 2.37
CA GLY A 42 2.59 -8.23 3.00
C GLY A 42 3.12 -9.33 2.08
N ALA A 43 3.17 -9.11 0.77
CA ALA A 43 3.63 -10.10 -0.20
C ALA A 43 5.15 -10.30 -0.14
N GLU A 44 5.61 -11.55 -0.22
CA GLU A 44 7.03 -11.90 -0.14
C GLU A 44 7.79 -11.61 -1.46
N SER A 45 7.12 -11.71 -2.60
CA SER A 45 7.72 -11.57 -3.93
C SER A 45 7.12 -10.41 -4.72
N LEU A 46 7.95 -9.81 -5.59
CA LEU A 46 7.56 -8.74 -6.50
C LEU A 46 6.57 -9.24 -7.55
N GLU A 47 6.76 -10.43 -8.11
CA GLU A 47 5.83 -11.00 -9.10
C GLU A 47 4.46 -11.31 -8.49
N HIS A 48 4.41 -11.75 -7.24
CA HIS A 48 3.14 -11.92 -6.52
C HIS A 48 2.41 -10.59 -6.32
N THR A 49 3.18 -9.55 -5.97
CA THR A 49 2.69 -8.18 -5.81
C THR A 49 2.12 -7.64 -7.14
N ARG A 50 2.84 -7.86 -8.24
CA ARG A 50 2.42 -7.48 -9.60
C ARG A 50 1.13 -8.17 -10.01
N ALA A 51 1.01 -9.48 -9.76
CA ALA A 51 -0.18 -10.25 -10.05
C ALA A 51 -1.41 -9.74 -9.28
N LEU A 52 -1.27 -9.47 -7.98
CA LEU A 52 -2.33 -8.91 -7.13
C LEU A 52 -2.81 -7.53 -7.58
N LEU A 53 -1.90 -6.72 -8.14
CA LEU A 53 -2.22 -5.38 -8.65
C LEU A 53 -2.63 -5.37 -10.12
N SER A 54 -2.49 -6.50 -10.82
CA SER A 54 -2.64 -6.65 -12.26
C SER A 54 -1.83 -5.63 -13.05
N HIS A 55 -0.61 -5.35 -12.59
CA HIS A 55 0.29 -4.42 -13.29
C HIS A 55 0.99 -5.11 -14.44
N SER A 56 1.05 -4.42 -15.58
CA SER A 56 1.84 -4.85 -16.73
C SER A 56 3.33 -4.79 -16.45
N ASP A 57 3.80 -3.83 -15.65
CA ASP A 57 5.21 -3.62 -15.33
C ASP A 57 5.48 -3.76 -13.81
N ALA A 58 6.56 -4.48 -13.50
CA ALA A 58 7.14 -4.70 -12.19
C ALA A 58 7.74 -3.42 -11.57
N HIS A 59 8.34 -2.54 -12.37
CA HIS A 59 9.05 -1.34 -11.90
C HIS A 59 8.15 -0.34 -11.20
N ILE A 60 6.94 -0.12 -11.74
CA ILE A 60 5.93 0.77 -11.13
C ILE A 60 5.48 0.22 -9.77
N THR A 61 5.38 -1.10 -9.68
CA THR A 61 5.00 -1.80 -8.45
C THR A 61 6.04 -1.62 -7.36
N GLU A 62 7.31 -1.79 -7.71
CA GLU A 62 8.43 -1.60 -6.78
C GLU A 62 8.54 -0.15 -6.29
N ALA A 63 8.53 0.81 -7.20
CA ALA A 63 8.73 2.23 -6.87
C ALA A 63 7.59 2.81 -6.01
N ILE A 64 6.33 2.47 -6.31
CA ILE A 64 5.17 3.17 -5.72
C ILE A 64 4.55 2.38 -4.56
N TYR A 65 4.51 1.04 -4.67
CA TYR A 65 3.69 0.20 -3.79
C TYR A 65 4.50 -0.59 -2.76
N ARG A 66 5.82 -0.71 -2.90
CA ARG A 66 6.69 -1.45 -1.97
C ARG A 66 7.38 -0.53 -0.96
N ARG A 67 6.60 0.12 -0.10
CA ARG A 67 7.08 1.11 0.89
C ARG A 67 7.65 0.51 2.18
N LYS A 68 7.58 -0.80 2.35
CA LYS A 68 8.01 -1.49 3.58
C LYS A 68 9.50 -1.79 3.51
N SER A 69 10.23 -1.55 4.59
CA SER A 69 11.64 -1.93 4.70
C SER A 69 11.79 -3.45 4.53
N GLY A 70 12.87 -3.86 3.86
CA GLY A 70 13.21 -5.27 3.73
C GLY A 70 13.40 -5.93 5.09
N ARG A 71 12.92 -7.18 5.26
CA ARG A 71 13.28 -7.98 6.44
C ARG A 71 14.77 -8.31 6.34
N VAL A 72 15.57 -7.70 7.19
CA VAL A 72 16.98 -8.06 7.34
C VAL A 72 17.03 -9.45 7.98
N LYS A 73 17.61 -10.43 7.29
CA LYS A 73 18.01 -11.68 7.94
C LYS A 73 19.32 -11.41 8.67
N PRO A 74 19.39 -11.58 10.00
CA PRO A 74 20.66 -11.50 10.71
C PRO A 74 21.59 -12.57 10.14
N LEU A 75 22.85 -12.20 9.90
CA LEU A 75 23.91 -13.17 9.62
C LEU A 75 23.97 -14.11 10.83
N ASN A 76 23.63 -15.37 10.62
CA ASN A 76 23.71 -16.39 11.67
C ASN A 76 25.14 -16.40 12.21
N SER A 77 25.35 -15.97 13.45
CA SER A 77 26.64 -15.99 14.14
C SER A 77 26.98 -17.42 14.56
N LYS A 78 27.06 -18.36 13.62
CA LYS A 78 27.82 -19.58 13.81
C LYS A 78 29.18 -19.29 13.21
N ARG A 79 30.09 -18.80 14.05
CA ARG A 79 31.53 -18.89 13.78
C ARG A 79 31.80 -20.30 13.27
N GLY A 80 32.45 -20.38 12.11
CA GLY A 80 32.72 -21.62 11.41
C GLY A 80 33.37 -22.65 12.33
N GLY A 81 32.89 -23.88 12.21
CA GLY A 81 33.72 -25.05 12.45
C GLY A 81 34.28 -25.47 11.11
N GLU A 82 35.60 -25.33 10.97
CA GLU A 82 36.56 -26.37 10.60
C GLU A 82 37.95 -25.90 11.03
#